data_AF-A0A7C2TW01-F1
#
_entry.id   AF-A0A7C2TW01-F1
#
_cell.length_a   1.000
_cell.length_b   1.000
_cell.length_c   1.000
_cell.angle_alpha   90.00
_cell.angle_beta   90.00
_cell.angle_gamma   90.00
#
_symmetry.space_group_name_H-M   'P 1'
#
loop_
_entity.id
_entity.type
_entity.pdbx_description
1 polymer ?
#
loop_
_entity_poly.entity_id
_entity_poly.type
_entity_poly.pdbx_seq_one_letter_code
_entity_poly.pdbx_strand_id
1 'polypeptide(L)'
;MTPPLRILGMMVSPSDLPPLDLENEKHRVEETTQPLQKNGLVNLTWLEGKTWRDLQKAMRGGPWHIFHFIGHGAFDRNAGEGLIMLEDEDGASHRLSATQLGRLLADHHSLRLALLNACEGAKSNERDIFSSTGAILVRRGLPAVLAMQ
;
A
#
# COMPACT_ATOMS: atom_id res chain seq x y z
N MET A 1 19.62 -6.53 -8.06
CA MET A 1 19.32 -5.13 -7.70
C MET A 1 20.50 -4.58 -6.94
N THR A 2 20.90 -3.35 -7.20
CA THR A 2 21.95 -2.66 -6.44
C THR A 2 21.31 -1.76 -5.39
N PRO A 3 21.81 -1.75 -4.14
CA PRO A 3 21.36 -0.79 -3.13
C PRO A 3 21.43 0.67 -3.60
N PRO A 4 20.62 1.58 -3.01
CA PRO A 4 19.62 1.29 -1.97
C PRO A 4 18.32 0.72 -2.53
N LEU A 5 17.65 -0.14 -1.74
CA LEU A 5 16.26 -0.50 -1.95
C LEU A 5 15.36 0.71 -1.64
N ARG A 6 14.63 1.21 -2.63
CA ARG A 6 13.75 2.37 -2.49
C ARG A 6 12.32 1.91 -2.19
N ILE A 7 11.80 2.34 -1.05
CA ILE A 7 10.48 2.01 -0.54
C ILE A 7 9.63 3.27 -0.60
N LEU A 8 8.49 3.19 -1.29
CA LEU A 8 7.45 4.21 -1.23
C LEU A 8 6.38 3.74 -0.24
N GLY A 9 6.34 4.37 0.93
CA GLY A 9 5.30 4.17 1.93
C GLY A 9 4.12 5.12 1.69
N MET A 10 2.90 4.64 1.82
CA MET A 10 1.67 5.43 1.76
C MET A 10 0.79 5.02 2.93
N MET A 11 0.36 6.01 3.72
CA MET A 11 -0.47 5.79 4.90
C MET A 11 -1.77 6.57 4.76
N VAL A 12 -2.91 5.91 4.98
CA VAL A 12 -4.22 6.54 4.78
C VAL A 12 -5.19 6.14 5.87
N SER A 13 -5.90 7.12 6.44
CA SER A 13 -6.91 6.93 7.48
C SER A 13 -8.09 7.88 7.21
N PRO A 14 -9.01 7.51 6.30
CA PRO A 14 -10.15 8.34 5.95
C PRO A 14 -11.01 8.71 7.15
N SER A 15 -11.61 9.90 7.12
CA SER A 15 -12.33 10.50 8.26
C SER A 15 -13.64 9.79 8.64
N ASP A 16 -14.23 9.04 7.72
CA ASP A 16 -15.48 8.28 7.88
C ASP A 16 -15.27 6.82 8.32
N LEU A 17 -14.01 6.42 8.55
CA LEU A 17 -13.63 5.08 9.04
C LEU A 17 -13.00 5.17 10.44
N PRO A 18 -12.92 4.04 11.19
CA PRO A 18 -12.21 4.02 12.46
C PRO A 18 -10.78 4.57 12.32
N PRO A 19 -10.34 5.48 13.20
CA PRO A 19 -9.03 6.11 13.06
C PRO A 19 -7.91 5.09 13.26
N LEU A 20 -6.87 5.20 12.44
CA LEU A 20 -5.64 4.41 12.58
C LEU A 20 -4.56 5.22 13.28
N ASP A 21 -3.75 4.55 14.10
CA ASP A 21 -2.58 5.16 14.73
C ASP A 21 -1.39 5.16 13.78
N LEU A 22 -1.49 5.99 12.74
CA LEU A 22 -0.51 6.06 11.66
C LEU A 22 0.86 6.56 12.15
N GLU A 23 0.90 7.39 13.20
CA GLU A 23 2.16 7.87 13.77
C GLU A 23 2.94 6.74 14.43
N ASN A 24 2.28 5.87 15.19
CA ASN A 24 2.93 4.70 15.77
C ASN A 24 3.35 3.69 14.70
N GLU A 25 2.58 3.51 13.64
CA GLU A 25 2.99 2.65 12.51
C GLU A 25 4.22 3.21 11.78
N LYS A 26 4.19 4.51 11.47
CA LYS A 26 5.31 5.21 10.85
C LYS A 26 6.58 5.05 11.68
N HIS A 27 6.48 5.28 12.99
CA HIS A 27 7.61 5.15 13.92
C HIS A 27 8.19 3.74 13.91
N ARG A 28 7.35 2.69 13.97
CA ARG A 28 7.81 1.29 13.91
C ARG A 28 8.57 0.99 12.61
N VAL A 29 8.04 1.42 11.47
CA VAL A 29 8.69 1.19 10.17
C VAL A 29 10.01 1.96 10.08
N GLU A 30 10.05 3.21 10.56
CA GLU A 30 11.27 4.02 10.57
C GLU A 30 12.34 3.43 11.49
N GLU A 31 11.99 3.04 12.71
CA GLU A 31 12.92 2.43 13.66
C GLU A 31 13.53 1.13 13.13
N THR A 32 12.69 0.24 12.60
CA THR A 32 13.14 -1.07 12.09
C THR A 32 14.01 -0.94 10.84
N THR A 33 13.75 0.08 10.01
CA THR A 33 14.55 0.34 8.80
C THR A 33 15.76 1.24 9.05
N GLN A 34 15.82 1.96 10.18
CA GLN A 34 16.87 2.94 10.48
C GLN A 34 18.31 2.38 10.31
N PRO A 35 18.65 1.16 10.80
CA PRO A 35 19.99 0.61 10.60
C PRO A 35 20.32 0.38 9.12
N LEU A 36 19.33 -0.04 8.32
CA LEU A 36 19.51 -0.27 6.88
C LEU A 36 19.66 1.06 6.12
N GLN A 37 18.92 2.09 6.53
CA GLN A 37 19.05 3.43 5.98
C GLN A 37 20.43 4.04 6.26
N LYS A 38 20.92 3.93 7.51
CA LYS A 38 22.26 4.39 7.91
C LYS A 38 23.39 3.71 7.12
N ASN A 39 23.19 2.46 6.70
CA ASN A 39 24.13 1.70 5.88
C ASN A 39 23.94 1.90 4.36
N GLY A 40 23.04 2.80 3.93
CA GLY A 40 22.75 3.04 2.51
C GLY A 40 22.11 1.85 1.78
N LEU A 41 21.54 0.89 2.52
CA LEU A 41 20.91 -0.31 1.97
C LEU A 41 19.44 -0.09 1.61
N VAL A 42 18.77 0.82 2.31
CA VAL A 42 17.35 1.15 2.13
C VAL A 42 17.18 2.66 2.10
N ASN A 43 16.23 3.13 1.29
CA ASN A 43 15.69 4.47 1.34
C ASN A 43 14.17 4.35 1.51
N LEU A 44 13.65 4.91 2.60
CA LEU A 44 12.22 4.99 2.87
C LEU A 44 11.72 6.40 2.56
N THR A 45 10.73 6.50 1.69
CA THR A 45 10.03 7.76 1.39
C THR A 45 8.56 7.60 1.69
N TRP A 46 7.99 8.52 2.47
CA TRP A 46 6.55 8.57 2.74
C TRP A 46 5.87 9.52 1.76
N LEU A 47 4.80 9.04 1.12
CA LEU A 47 3.92 9.86 0.30
C LEU A 47 3.04 10.73 1.20
N GLU A 48 3.09 12.05 1.00
CA GLU A 48 2.24 13.01 1.73
C GLU A 48 0.76 12.93 1.31
N GLY A 49 0.54 12.64 0.02
CA GLY A 49 -0.78 12.52 -0.59
C GLY A 49 -1.48 11.21 -0.23
N LYS A 50 -2.81 11.27 -0.17
CA LYS A 50 -3.66 10.17 0.34
C LYS A 50 -4.68 9.68 -0.69
N THR A 51 -4.71 10.29 -1.88
CA THR A 51 -5.64 9.95 -2.96
C THR A 51 -5.02 8.99 -3.97
N TRP A 52 -5.86 8.39 -4.83
CA TRP A 52 -5.37 7.57 -5.94
C TRP A 52 -4.55 8.38 -6.97
N ARG A 53 -4.85 9.68 -7.11
CA ARG A 53 -4.13 10.59 -8.03
C ARG A 53 -2.72 10.85 -7.52
N ASP A 54 -2.57 11.00 -6.20
CA ASP A 54 -1.26 11.15 -5.57
C ASP A 54 -0.41 9.92 -5.78
N LEU A 55 -0.98 8.74 -5.57
CA LEU A 55 -0.31 7.47 -5.83
C LEU A 55 0.11 7.35 -7.30
N GLN A 56 -0.79 7.67 -8.23
CA GLN A 56 -0.47 7.65 -9.66
C GLN A 56 0.69 8.60 -9.99
N LYS A 57 0.69 9.82 -9.43
CA LYS A 57 1.75 10.80 -9.62
C LYS A 57 3.08 10.31 -9.03
N ALA A 58 3.06 9.70 -7.86
CA ALA A 58 4.24 9.15 -7.21
C ALA A 58 4.85 7.97 -7.99
N MET A 59 4.01 7.12 -8.59
CA MET A 59 4.43 5.98 -9.42
C MET A 59 5.01 6.39 -10.79
N ARG A 60 4.72 7.61 -11.26
CA ARG A 60 5.44 8.21 -12.41
C ARG A 60 6.85 8.68 -12.02
N GLY A 61 7.08 8.96 -10.73
CA GLY A 61 8.42 9.16 -10.16
C GLY A 61 9.08 7.83 -9.79
N GLY A 62 10.34 7.85 -9.37
CA GLY A 62 11.06 6.65 -8.93
C GLY A 62 12.54 6.65 -9.32
N PRO A 63 13.20 5.47 -9.39
CA PRO A 63 12.64 4.11 -9.24
C PRO A 63 12.14 3.77 -7.82
N TRP A 64 11.12 2.92 -7.74
CA TRP A 64 10.58 2.31 -6.53
C TRP A 64 10.67 0.79 -6.61
N HIS A 65 11.21 0.17 -5.58
CA HIS A 65 11.36 -1.29 -5.52
C HIS A 65 10.26 -1.93 -4.69
N ILE A 66 9.77 -1.21 -3.69
CA ILE A 66 8.72 -1.66 -2.78
C ILE A 66 7.66 -0.56 -2.68
N PHE A 67 6.40 -0.93 -2.82
CA PHE A 67 5.26 -0.10 -2.43
C PHE A 67 4.72 -0.63 -1.10
N HIS A 68 4.62 0.21 -0.07
CA HIS A 68 4.09 -0.18 1.23
C HIS A 68 2.86 0.64 1.57
N PHE A 69 1.70 0.01 1.53
CA PHE A 69 0.43 0.61 1.93
C PHE A 69 0.12 0.28 3.39
N ILE A 70 -0.29 1.29 4.15
CA ILE A 70 -0.83 1.19 5.51
C ILE A 70 -2.19 1.88 5.53
N GLY A 71 -3.27 1.15 5.78
CA GLY A 71 -4.60 1.74 5.77
C GLY A 71 -5.71 0.70 5.85
N HIS A 72 -6.95 1.11 5.63
CA HIS A 72 -8.08 0.16 5.65
C HIS A 72 -8.16 -0.65 4.35
N GLY A 73 -8.71 -1.86 4.44
CA GLY A 73 -9.14 -2.62 3.28
C GLY A 73 -10.48 -3.32 3.51
N ALA A 74 -11.08 -3.79 2.42
CA ALA A 74 -12.36 -4.50 2.43
C ALA A 74 -12.44 -5.49 1.26
N PHE A 75 -13.47 -6.33 1.22
CA PHE A 75 -13.70 -7.24 0.10
C PHE A 75 -15.03 -6.94 -0.58
N ASP A 76 -15.00 -6.74 -1.89
CA ASP A 76 -16.20 -6.67 -2.71
C ASP A 76 -16.62 -8.09 -3.12
N ARG A 77 -17.69 -8.60 -2.49
CA ARG A 77 -18.23 -9.93 -2.80
C ARG A 77 -18.85 -10.04 -4.18
N ASN A 78 -19.35 -8.94 -4.74
CA ASN A 78 -19.98 -8.95 -6.07
C ASN A 78 -18.90 -9.04 -7.15
N ALA A 79 -17.79 -8.32 -6.97
CA ALA A 79 -16.65 -8.36 -7.88
C ALA A 79 -15.68 -9.53 -7.61
N GLY A 80 -15.73 -10.12 -6.40
CA GLY A 80 -14.81 -11.17 -5.98
C GLY A 80 -13.38 -10.66 -5.78
N GLU A 81 -13.22 -9.42 -5.30
CA GLU A 81 -11.95 -8.71 -5.30
C GLU A 81 -11.78 -7.85 -4.04
N GLY A 82 -10.54 -7.80 -3.53
CA GLY A 82 -10.19 -6.92 -2.42
C GLY A 82 -10.04 -5.45 -2.82
N LEU A 83 -10.27 -4.59 -1.84
CA LEU A 83 -10.27 -3.14 -1.92
C LEU A 83 -9.29 -2.58 -0.88
N ILE A 84 -8.61 -1.48 -1.22
CA ILE A 84 -7.99 -0.59 -0.23
C ILE A 84 -8.77 0.71 -0.14
N MET A 85 -8.75 1.35 1.02
CA MET A 85 -9.38 2.65 1.25
C MET A 85 -8.32 3.74 1.15
N LEU A 86 -8.49 4.59 0.14
CA LEU A 86 -7.77 5.85 0.01
C LEU A 86 -8.67 7.00 0.49
N GLU A 87 -8.16 8.22 0.45
CA GLU A 87 -9.00 9.41 0.61
C GLU A 87 -9.53 9.89 -0.76
N ASP A 88 -10.75 10.43 -0.76
CA ASP A 88 -11.20 11.35 -1.78
C ASP A 88 -10.76 12.79 -1.48
N GLU A 89 -11.24 13.75 -2.27
CA GLU A 89 -10.85 15.17 -2.12
C GLU A 89 -11.42 15.80 -0.82
N ASP A 90 -12.44 15.18 -0.21
CA ASP A 90 -13.07 15.62 1.04
C ASP A 90 -12.46 14.90 2.27
N GLY A 91 -11.49 14.00 2.06
CA GLY A 91 -10.88 13.20 3.12
C GLY A 91 -11.75 12.03 3.60
N ALA A 92 -12.78 11.66 2.83
CA ALA A 92 -13.62 10.49 3.09
C ALA A 92 -13.13 9.27 2.30
N SER A 93 -13.68 8.09 2.61
CA SER A 93 -13.20 6.82 2.08
C SER A 93 -13.46 6.67 0.58
N HIS A 94 -12.38 6.56 -0.18
CA HIS A 94 -12.39 6.19 -1.59
C HIS A 94 -11.96 4.73 -1.77
N ARG A 95 -12.87 3.91 -2.29
CA ARG A 95 -12.61 2.49 -2.57
C ARG A 95 -11.78 2.33 -3.83
N LEU A 96 -10.58 1.78 -3.69
CA LEU A 96 -9.72 1.40 -4.81
C LEU A 96 -9.60 -0.14 -4.89
N SER A 97 -10.11 -0.73 -5.96
CA SER A 97 -10.00 -2.18 -6.18
C SER A 97 -8.56 -2.63 -6.40
N ALA A 98 -8.25 -3.90 -6.10
CA ALA A 98 -6.95 -4.52 -6.41
C ALA A 98 -6.57 -4.39 -7.90
N THR A 99 -7.57 -4.39 -8.77
CA THR A 99 -7.48 -4.23 -10.22
C THR A 99 -7.04 -2.83 -10.57
N GLN A 100 -7.64 -1.82 -9.97
CA GLN A 100 -7.23 -0.43 -10.16
C GLN A 100 -5.84 -0.21 -9.57
N LEU A 101 -5.57 -0.70 -8.36
CA LEU A 101 -4.26 -0.64 -7.73
C LEU A 101 -3.19 -1.28 -8.62
N GLY A 102 -3.44 -2.48 -9.15
CA GLY A 102 -2.54 -3.17 -10.05
C GLY A 102 -2.23 -2.35 -11.32
N ARG A 103 -3.19 -1.58 -11.85
CA ARG A 103 -2.92 -0.66 -12.99
C ARG A 103 -2.00 0.48 -12.59
N LEU A 104 -2.18 1.04 -11.39
CA LEU A 104 -1.31 2.12 -10.90
C LEU A 104 0.14 1.65 -10.70
N LEU A 105 0.32 0.36 -10.38
CA LEU A 105 1.63 -0.24 -10.09
C LEU A 105 2.30 -0.88 -11.32
N ALA A 106 1.54 -1.36 -12.32
CA ALA A 106 2.04 -2.22 -13.39
C ALA A 106 3.13 -1.58 -14.27
N ASP A 107 3.04 -0.29 -14.56
CA ASP A 107 4.01 0.41 -15.43
C ASP A 107 5.33 0.72 -14.72
N HIS A 108 5.44 0.40 -13.42
CA HIS A 108 6.64 0.66 -12.64
C HIS A 108 7.59 -0.55 -12.66
N HIS A 109 8.33 -0.73 -13.76
CA HIS A 109 9.18 -1.92 -13.99
C HIS A 109 10.27 -2.19 -12.95
N SER A 110 10.58 -1.25 -12.06
CA SER A 110 11.53 -1.48 -10.95
C SER A 110 10.87 -2.04 -9.70
N LEU A 111 9.54 -2.02 -9.63
CA LEU A 111 8.74 -2.53 -8.51
C LEU A 111 8.84 -4.06 -8.45
N ARG A 112 9.11 -4.58 -7.27
CA ARG A 112 9.28 -6.03 -7.02
C ARG A 112 8.32 -6.56 -5.97
N LEU A 113 7.86 -5.70 -5.07
CA LEU A 113 7.03 -6.09 -3.95
C LEU A 113 5.99 -5.01 -3.64
N ALA A 114 4.75 -5.43 -3.42
CA ALA A 114 3.77 -4.64 -2.70
C ALA A 114 3.55 -5.23 -1.30
N LEU A 115 3.67 -4.39 -0.28
CA LEU A 115 3.37 -4.69 1.13
C LEU A 115 2.04 -4.02 1.48
N LEU A 116 0.99 -4.81 1.67
CA LEU A 116 -0.33 -4.32 2.06
C LEU A 116 -0.54 -4.65 3.52
N ASN A 117 -0.36 -3.65 4.40
CA ASN A 117 -0.60 -3.79 5.83
C ASN A 117 -1.89 -3.05 6.16
N ALA A 118 -2.93 -3.76 6.57
CA ALA A 118 -4.22 -3.13 6.79
C ALA A 118 -4.80 -3.50 8.13
N CYS A 119 -5.05 -2.48 8.95
CA CYS A 119 -5.54 -2.67 10.30
C CYS A 119 -7.01 -3.10 10.33
N GLU A 120 -7.30 -4.06 11.23
CA GLU A 120 -8.60 -4.70 11.47
C GLU A 120 -9.67 -3.75 12.03
N GLY A 121 -10.17 -2.83 11.22
CA GLY A 121 -11.24 -1.91 11.63
C GLY A 121 -12.66 -2.51 11.66
N ALA A 122 -12.93 -3.68 11.07
CA ALA A 122 -14.29 -4.20 10.99
C ALA A 122 -14.39 -5.73 10.81
N LYS A 123 -14.93 -6.39 11.84
CA LYS A 123 -15.35 -7.80 11.95
C LYS A 123 -16.07 -8.36 10.71
N SER A 124 -15.35 -8.74 9.67
CA SER A 124 -15.96 -9.41 8.52
C SER A 124 -14.97 -10.37 7.85
N ASN A 125 -15.03 -11.64 8.29
CA ASN A 125 -14.43 -12.82 7.65
C ASN A 125 -13.13 -12.51 6.86
N GLU A 126 -12.09 -12.19 7.60
CA GLU A 126 -10.90 -11.46 7.14
C GLU A 126 -9.92 -12.26 6.25
N ARG A 127 -10.12 -13.57 6.04
CA ARG A 127 -9.15 -14.41 5.32
C ARG A 127 -9.11 -14.19 3.80
N ASP A 128 -10.13 -13.55 3.23
CA ASP A 128 -10.31 -13.43 1.76
C ASP A 128 -10.00 -12.04 1.18
N ILE A 129 -9.88 -11.00 2.00
CA ILE A 129 -9.71 -9.61 1.54
C ILE A 129 -8.38 -9.43 0.81
N PHE A 130 -7.24 -9.74 1.46
CA PHE A 130 -5.94 -9.44 0.87
C PHE A 130 -5.32 -10.60 0.09
N SER A 131 -5.80 -11.83 0.30
CA SER A 131 -5.43 -12.98 -0.53
C SER A 131 -5.92 -12.77 -1.97
N SER A 132 -7.14 -12.26 -2.15
CA SER A 132 -7.66 -11.87 -3.47
C SER A 132 -6.91 -10.67 -4.06
N THR A 133 -6.63 -9.62 -3.28
CA THR A 133 -5.83 -8.47 -3.74
C THR A 133 -4.45 -8.89 -4.20
N GLY A 134 -3.73 -9.69 -3.41
CA GLY A 134 -2.41 -10.20 -3.76
C GLY A 134 -2.43 -11.05 -5.03
N ALA A 135 -3.40 -11.96 -5.16
CA ALA A 135 -3.55 -12.77 -6.37
C ALA A 135 -3.76 -11.93 -7.64
N ILE A 136 -4.56 -10.86 -7.56
CA ILE A 136 -4.83 -9.97 -8.68
C ILE A 136 -3.58 -9.14 -9.04
N LEU A 137 -2.87 -8.62 -8.06
CA LEU A 137 -1.62 -7.88 -8.27
C LEU A 137 -0.54 -8.75 -8.93
N VAL A 138 -0.37 -10.00 -8.47
CA VAL A 138 0.57 -10.95 -9.09
C VAL A 138 0.17 -11.27 -10.53
N ARG A 139 -1.13 -11.52 -10.79
CA ARG A 139 -1.65 -11.72 -12.16
C ARG A 139 -1.42 -10.51 -13.08
N ARG A 140 -1.25 -9.31 -12.51
CA ARG A 140 -0.96 -8.07 -13.26
C ARG A 140 0.53 -7.74 -13.38
N GLY A 141 1.38 -8.68 -13.01
CA GLY A 141 2.82 -8.59 -13.26
C GLY A 141 3.65 -8.08 -12.09
N LEU A 142 3.05 -7.83 -10.92
CA LEU A 142 3.87 -7.62 -9.71
C LEU A 142 4.56 -8.93 -9.33
N PRO A 143 5.89 -8.94 -9.14
CA PRO A 143 6.60 -10.17 -8.85
C PRO A 143 6.22 -10.81 -7.50
N ALA A 144 5.84 -10.01 -6.51
CA ALA A 144 5.42 -10.49 -5.21
C ALA A 144 4.47 -9.50 -4.52
N VAL A 145 3.59 -10.04 -3.68
CA VAL A 145 2.77 -9.28 -2.74
C VAL A 145 2.81 -9.97 -1.39
N LEU A 146 3.03 -9.18 -0.34
CA LEU A 146 2.79 -9.62 1.03
C LEU A 146 1.60 -8.83 1.57
N ALA A 147 0.60 -9.58 2.01
CA ALA A 147 -0.55 -9.06 2.69
C ALA A 147 -0.45 -9.43 4.16
N MET A 148 -0.40 -8.43 5.04
CA MET A 148 -0.28 -8.62 6.47
C MET A 148 -1.56 -8.14 7.16
N GLN A 149 -1.96 -8.92 8.17
CA GLN A 149 -3.04 -8.61 9.10
C GLN A 149 -2.42 -7.99 10.36
#